data_AF-I0QS31-F1
#
_entry.id   AF-I0QS31-F1
#
_cell.length_a   1.000
_cell.length_b   1.000
_cell.length_c   1.000
_cell.angle_alpha   90.00
_cell.angle_beta   90.00
_cell.angle_gamma   90.00
#
_symmetry.space_group_name_H-M   'P 1'
#
loop_
_entity.id
_entity.type
_entity.pdbx_description
1 polymer ?
#
loop_
_entity_poly.entity_id
_entity_poly.type
_entity_poly.pdbx_seq_one_letter_code
_entity_poly.pdbx_strand_id
1 'polypeptide(L)'
;MQDIQENKPKSRPLWRRLPKKIAKHFLRWNGRFQARHSLISTTPKINNDEFDWVERLESAWPEIRAELDHLLEHPEDIPAFHQISPDQKKISKGDNWKTFGMYVYGQKIEQNCEICPRTAEAISSIPGMYTAMFSILKPHYHIVPHKGPTRAVVRAHLGLQVPKEREKVWIRVDDQILHWEEGKVLLFDDSYEHEVLNDTDEMRAVLFLDVVRPMDKVGTFFNNILFALIKASPYVRKPIKNLSNWKKSTH
;
A
#
# COMPACT_ATOMS: atom_id res chain seq x y z
N MET A 1 -33.88 19.81 -39.44
CA MET A 1 -32.48 20.10 -39.08
C MET A 1 -32.32 19.87 -37.59
N GLN A 2 -31.83 18.69 -37.20
CA GLN A 2 -31.29 18.42 -35.87
C GLN A 2 -30.03 17.61 -36.12
N ASP A 3 -28.88 18.22 -35.84
CA ASP A 3 -27.54 17.65 -36.02
C ASP A 3 -27.32 16.50 -35.04
N ILE A 4 -27.03 15.32 -35.57
CA ILE A 4 -26.51 14.18 -34.83
C ILE A 4 -25.00 14.39 -34.71
N GLN A 5 -24.54 14.79 -33.52
CA GLN A 5 -23.12 14.84 -33.21
C GLN A 5 -22.57 13.42 -33.00
N GLU A 6 -21.88 12.91 -34.02
CA GLU A 6 -21.07 11.70 -33.97
C GLU A 6 -19.99 11.78 -32.87
N ASN A 7 -20.09 10.88 -31.89
CA ASN A 7 -19.14 10.75 -30.79
C ASN A 7 -17.86 10.05 -31.31
N LYS A 8 -16.82 10.83 -31.65
CA LYS A 8 -15.52 10.27 -32.05
C LYS A 8 -14.90 9.44 -30.90
N PRO A 9 -14.40 8.21 -31.16
CA PRO A 9 -13.78 7.41 -30.12
C PRO A 9 -12.49 8.07 -29.62
N LYS A 10 -12.42 8.36 -28.31
CA LYS A 10 -11.20 8.85 -27.65
C LYS A 10 -10.05 7.87 -27.92
N SER A 11 -9.03 8.34 -28.62
CA SER A 11 -7.84 7.56 -28.95
C SER A 11 -7.19 7.04 -27.66
N ARG A 12 -6.97 5.72 -27.60
CA ARG A 12 -6.35 5.06 -26.45
C ARG A 12 -4.86 5.47 -26.38
N PRO A 13 -4.32 5.79 -25.20
CA PRO A 13 -2.96 6.31 -25.06
C PRO A 13 -1.91 5.28 -25.49
N LEU A 14 -0.82 5.77 -26.10
CA LEU A 14 0.19 4.98 -26.84
C LEU A 14 0.84 3.85 -26.02
N TRP A 15 0.95 4.02 -24.70
CA TRP A 15 1.54 3.01 -23.80
C TRP A 15 0.73 1.71 -23.71
N ARG A 16 -0.58 1.73 -24.03
CA ARG A 16 -1.39 0.50 -24.16
C ARG A 16 -1.13 -0.28 -25.45
N ARG A 17 -0.34 0.27 -26.38
CA ARG A 17 0.09 -0.39 -27.62
C ARG A 17 1.46 -1.06 -27.51
N LEU A 18 2.15 -0.94 -26.37
CA LEU A 18 3.39 -1.67 -26.18
C LEU A 18 3.08 -3.19 -26.15
N PRO A 19 3.77 -4.01 -26.95
CA PRO A 19 3.55 -5.46 -26.95
C PRO A 19 3.67 -5.99 -25.52
N LYS A 20 2.70 -6.79 -25.06
CA LYS A 20 2.70 -7.39 -23.71
C LYS A 20 4.04 -8.07 -23.36
N LYS A 21 4.73 -8.62 -24.36
CA LYS A 21 6.08 -9.21 -24.24
C LYS A 21 7.15 -8.18 -23.86
N ILE A 22 7.15 -6.99 -24.48
CA ILE A 22 8.08 -5.89 -24.18
C ILE A 22 7.83 -5.35 -22.78
N ALA A 23 6.56 -5.15 -22.41
CA ALA A 23 6.19 -4.73 -21.05
C ALA A 23 6.64 -5.76 -20.00
N LYS A 24 6.42 -7.06 -20.23
CA LYS A 24 6.88 -8.13 -19.33
C LYS A 24 8.41 -8.19 -19.24
N HIS A 25 9.11 -8.00 -20.36
CA HIS A 25 10.56 -7.97 -20.39
C HIS A 25 11.12 -6.77 -19.61
N PHE A 26 10.53 -5.59 -19.80
CA PHE A 26 10.88 -4.38 -19.06
C PHE A 26 10.65 -4.56 -17.56
N LEU A 27 9.51 -5.11 -17.13
CA LEU A 27 9.23 -5.37 -15.71
C LEU A 27 10.25 -6.34 -15.09
N ARG A 28 10.61 -7.42 -15.80
CA ARG A 28 11.65 -8.37 -15.33
C ARG A 28 13.04 -7.75 -15.29
N TRP A 29 13.38 -6.92 -16.27
CA TRP A 29 14.64 -6.18 -16.27
C TRP A 29 14.69 -5.18 -15.10
N ASN A 30 13.62 -4.40 -14.91
CA ASN A 30 13.46 -3.43 -13.84
C ASN A 30 13.63 -4.07 -12.47
N GLY A 31 12.97 -5.21 -12.22
CA GLY A 31 13.12 -5.93 -10.95
C GLY A 31 14.56 -6.40 -10.68
N ARG A 32 15.26 -6.91 -11.70
CA ARG A 32 16.68 -7.32 -11.57
C ARG A 32 17.61 -6.13 -11.37
N PHE A 33 17.36 -5.03 -12.06
CA PHE A 33 18.10 -3.78 -11.90
C PHE A 33 17.94 -3.26 -10.47
N GLN A 34 16.70 -3.17 -9.98
CA GLN A 34 16.42 -2.72 -8.61
C GLN A 34 17.00 -3.67 -7.55
N ALA A 35 16.99 -4.98 -7.78
CA ALA A 35 17.62 -5.92 -6.87
C ALA A 35 19.15 -5.73 -6.80
N ARG A 36 19.81 -5.52 -7.94
CA ARG A 36 21.27 -5.32 -8.02
C ARG A 36 21.75 -4.04 -7.32
N HIS A 37 20.93 -2.99 -7.32
CA HIS A 37 21.28 -1.68 -6.76
C HIS A 37 20.71 -1.46 -5.35
N SER A 38 20.05 -2.47 -4.76
CA SER A 38 19.51 -2.42 -3.40
C SER A 38 20.63 -2.43 -2.37
N LEU A 39 20.57 -1.53 -1.38
CA LEU A 39 21.51 -1.52 -0.24
C LEU A 39 21.06 -2.41 0.92
N ILE A 40 19.82 -2.85 0.87
CA ILE A 40 19.21 -3.79 1.82
C ILE A 40 18.94 -5.14 1.13
N SER A 41 18.58 -6.15 1.92
CA SER A 41 18.25 -7.49 1.41
C SER A 41 17.09 -7.45 0.41
N THR A 42 17.12 -8.44 -0.47
CA THR A 42 16.16 -8.62 -1.57
C THR A 42 15.36 -9.89 -1.41
N THR A 43 15.25 -10.40 -0.18
CA THR A 43 14.50 -11.60 0.20
C THR A 43 12.99 -11.31 0.35
N PRO A 44 12.13 -12.35 0.33
CA PRO A 44 10.69 -12.19 0.53
C PRO A 44 10.35 -11.50 1.86
N LYS A 45 10.83 -12.03 2.98
CA LYS A 45 10.88 -11.35 4.28
C LYS A 45 12.19 -10.56 4.40
N ILE A 46 12.11 -9.32 4.87
CA ILE A 46 13.27 -8.46 5.13
C ILE A 46 13.43 -8.34 6.65
N ASN A 47 14.67 -8.32 7.14
CA ASN A 47 14.91 -8.21 8.57
C ASN A 47 14.69 -6.77 9.07
N ASN A 48 14.19 -6.64 10.30
CA ASN A 48 13.86 -5.36 10.89
C ASN A 48 15.09 -4.51 11.24
N ASP A 49 16.26 -5.13 11.42
CA ASP A 49 17.54 -4.48 11.71
C ASP A 49 18.12 -3.72 10.51
N GLU A 50 17.57 -3.91 9.31
CA GLU A 50 17.94 -3.13 8.13
C GLU A 50 17.37 -1.70 8.14
N PHE A 51 16.54 -1.38 9.13
CA PHE A 51 15.86 -0.09 9.26
C PHE A 51 15.80 0.42 10.71
N ASP A 52 16.61 1.44 11.01
CA ASP A 52 16.73 2.04 12.35
C ASP A 52 15.43 2.70 12.88
N TRP A 53 14.45 2.95 12.01
CA TRP A 53 13.17 3.56 12.41
C TRP A 53 12.17 2.55 13.00
N VAL A 54 12.42 1.23 12.86
CA VAL A 54 11.47 0.19 13.28
C VAL A 54 11.16 0.28 14.77
N GLU A 55 12.18 0.33 15.63
CA GLU A 55 11.99 0.37 17.09
C GLU A 55 11.17 1.59 17.55
N ARG A 56 11.40 2.75 16.93
CA ARG A 56 10.63 3.96 17.20
C ARG A 56 9.15 3.79 16.83
N LEU A 57 8.88 3.19 15.67
CA LEU A 57 7.52 2.95 15.21
C LEU A 57 6.81 1.93 16.10
N GLU A 58 7.49 0.85 16.48
CA GLU A 58 6.96 -0.14 17.45
C GLU A 58 6.66 0.49 18.81
N SER A 59 7.50 1.42 19.27
CA SER A 59 7.30 2.14 20.54
C SER A 59 6.08 3.07 20.50
N ALA A 60 5.75 3.64 19.34
CA ALA A 60 4.57 4.48 19.14
C ALA A 60 3.27 3.68 18.96
N TRP A 61 3.35 2.35 18.88
CA TRP A 61 2.22 1.47 18.61
C TRP A 61 0.98 1.71 19.49
N PRO A 62 1.07 1.91 20.82
CA PRO A 62 -0.13 2.09 21.65
C PRO A 62 -0.94 3.32 21.23
N GLU A 63 -0.27 4.42 20.90
CA GLU A 63 -0.93 5.66 20.46
C GLU A 63 -1.55 5.50 19.07
N ILE A 64 -0.83 4.86 18.15
CA ILE A 64 -1.33 4.54 16.80
C ILE A 64 -2.56 3.64 16.88
N ARG A 65 -2.54 2.65 17.78
CA ARG A 65 -3.65 1.72 18.00
C ARG A 65 -4.88 2.46 18.55
N ALA A 66 -4.70 3.36 19.50
CA ALA A 66 -5.80 4.15 20.06
C ALA A 66 -6.51 5.01 19.01
N GLU A 67 -5.75 5.64 18.09
CA GLU A 67 -6.34 6.40 16.98
C GLU A 67 -7.11 5.52 15.99
N LEU A 68 -6.62 4.31 15.72
CA LEU A 68 -7.36 3.33 14.95
C LEU A 68 -8.67 2.94 15.66
N ASP A 69 -8.62 2.65 16.96
CA ASP A 69 -9.81 2.23 17.71
C ASP A 69 -10.90 3.32 17.66
N HIS A 70 -10.53 4.61 17.76
CA HIS A 70 -11.47 5.72 17.60
C HIS A 70 -12.09 5.76 16.19
N LEU A 71 -11.30 5.56 15.13
CA LEU A 71 -11.83 5.47 13.77
C LEU A 71 -12.80 4.29 13.58
N LEU A 72 -12.60 3.19 14.32
CA LEU A 72 -13.44 2.01 14.25
C LEU A 72 -14.79 2.16 14.98
N GLU A 73 -14.99 3.25 15.74
CA GLU A 73 -16.30 3.63 16.27
C GLU A 73 -17.27 4.05 15.15
N HIS A 74 -16.73 4.61 14.05
CA HIS A 74 -17.46 5.06 12.87
C HIS A 74 -16.89 4.44 11.58
N PRO A 75 -16.94 3.10 11.42
CA PRO A 75 -16.27 2.42 10.33
C PRO A 75 -16.80 2.82 8.94
N GLU A 76 -18.03 3.32 8.84
CA GLU A 76 -18.66 3.86 7.62
C GLU A 76 -17.89 5.02 6.99
N ASP A 77 -17.15 5.80 7.78
CA ASP A 77 -16.37 6.93 7.28
C ASP A 77 -15.05 6.48 6.62
N ILE A 78 -14.67 5.21 6.82
CA ILE A 78 -13.48 4.61 6.22
C ILE A 78 -13.84 3.98 4.87
N PRO A 79 -13.32 4.50 3.75
CA PRO A 79 -13.61 3.95 2.43
C PRO A 79 -13.01 2.55 2.23
N ALA A 80 -13.67 1.74 1.43
CA ALA A 80 -13.13 0.48 0.91
C ALA A 80 -11.97 0.74 -0.06
N PHE A 81 -10.97 -0.15 -0.10
CA PHE A 81 -9.73 0.10 -0.84
C PHE A 81 -9.95 0.30 -2.34
N HIS A 82 -10.86 -0.44 -2.96
CA HIS A 82 -11.18 -0.29 -4.39
C HIS A 82 -11.90 1.02 -4.73
N GLN A 83 -12.51 1.69 -3.74
CA GLN A 83 -13.10 3.02 -3.93
C GLN A 83 -11.99 4.07 -4.06
N ILE A 84 -10.93 3.92 -3.26
CA ILE A 84 -9.71 4.75 -3.41
C ILE A 84 -8.95 4.32 -4.66
N SER A 85 -8.52 3.07 -4.80
CA SER A 85 -7.73 2.59 -5.94
C SER A 85 -8.52 1.63 -6.85
N PRO A 86 -9.12 2.11 -7.96
CA PRO A 86 -9.94 1.27 -8.83
C PRO A 86 -9.18 0.11 -9.49
N ASP A 87 -7.85 0.22 -9.61
CA ASP A 87 -7.02 -0.85 -10.16
C ASP A 87 -6.97 -2.08 -9.24
N GLN A 88 -7.38 -1.92 -7.97
CA GLN A 88 -7.45 -2.96 -6.95
C GLN A 88 -8.82 -3.64 -6.86
N LYS A 89 -9.79 -3.27 -7.72
CA LYS A 89 -11.12 -3.90 -7.80
C LYS A 89 -11.11 -5.43 -7.95
N LYS A 90 -10.02 -5.98 -8.48
CA LYS A 90 -9.88 -7.44 -8.62
C LYS A 90 -9.69 -8.15 -7.29
N ILE A 91 -9.08 -7.45 -6.32
CA ILE A 91 -8.64 -8.02 -5.04
C ILE A 91 -9.34 -7.42 -3.82
N SER A 92 -9.99 -6.26 -3.96
CA SER A 92 -10.89 -5.66 -2.95
C SER A 92 -12.34 -5.75 -3.46
N LYS A 93 -13.16 -6.54 -2.77
CA LYS A 93 -14.57 -6.79 -3.08
C LYS A 93 -15.45 -6.37 -1.91
N GLY A 94 -16.55 -5.69 -2.22
CA GLY A 94 -17.50 -5.21 -1.21
C GLY A 94 -16.81 -4.38 -0.14
N ASP A 95 -17.25 -4.52 1.10
CA ASP A 95 -16.75 -3.75 2.24
C ASP A 95 -15.72 -4.52 3.09
N ASN A 96 -15.08 -5.54 2.52
CA ASN A 96 -14.25 -6.49 3.28
C ASN A 96 -12.82 -6.01 3.52
N TRP A 97 -12.38 -4.99 2.79
CA TRP A 97 -11.05 -4.41 2.91
C TRP A 97 -11.13 -2.89 2.86
N LYS A 98 -10.99 -2.26 4.03
CA LYS A 98 -11.03 -0.82 4.25
C LYS A 98 -9.65 -0.23 4.41
N THR A 99 -9.47 1.00 3.94
CA THR A 99 -8.18 1.70 4.04
C THR A 99 -8.36 3.17 4.39
N PHE A 100 -7.71 3.61 5.46
CA PHE A 100 -7.66 5.03 5.86
C PHE A 100 -6.29 5.61 5.53
N GLY A 101 -6.18 6.35 4.43
CA GLY A 101 -4.90 6.84 3.91
C GLY A 101 -4.46 8.18 4.51
N MET A 102 -3.29 8.22 5.14
CA MET A 102 -2.65 9.45 5.64
C MET A 102 -1.64 9.99 4.62
N TYR A 103 -0.94 9.11 3.92
CA TYR A 103 -0.04 9.44 2.81
C TYR A 103 -0.30 8.52 1.63
N VAL A 104 -0.38 9.09 0.43
CA VAL A 104 -0.59 8.35 -0.81
C VAL A 104 0.47 8.77 -1.82
N TYR A 105 1.46 7.90 -2.09
CA TYR A 105 2.57 8.18 -3.01
C TYR A 105 3.30 9.51 -2.73
N GLY A 106 3.60 9.76 -1.47
CA GLY A 106 4.29 10.94 -0.95
C GLY A 106 3.43 12.19 -0.85
N GLN A 107 2.12 12.10 -1.09
CA GLN A 107 1.19 13.20 -0.86
C GLN A 107 0.48 13.00 0.48
N LYS A 108 0.63 13.98 1.36
CA LYS A 108 -0.03 14.01 2.67
C LYS A 108 -1.52 14.34 2.49
N ILE A 109 -2.38 13.61 3.20
CA ILE A 109 -3.81 13.87 3.30
C ILE A 109 -4.04 14.60 4.61
N GLU A 110 -3.96 15.94 4.58
CA GLU A 110 -3.91 16.78 5.79
C GLU A 110 -5.02 16.44 6.78
N GLN A 111 -6.28 16.37 6.34
CA GLN A 111 -7.39 16.12 7.27
C GLN A 111 -7.32 14.73 7.92
N ASN A 112 -6.78 13.73 7.23
CA ASN A 112 -6.62 12.40 7.83
C ASN A 112 -5.47 12.39 8.85
N CYS A 113 -4.44 13.20 8.61
CA CYS A 113 -3.35 13.38 9.58
C CYS A 113 -3.79 14.22 10.79
N GLU A 114 -4.75 15.13 10.62
CA GLU A 114 -5.37 15.89 11.72
C GLU A 114 -6.26 15.01 12.60
N ILE A 115 -6.92 13.99 12.03
CA ILE A 115 -7.70 12.99 12.78
C ILE A 115 -6.78 12.00 13.52
N CYS A 116 -5.62 11.67 12.94
CA CYS A 116 -4.63 10.74 13.51
C CYS A 116 -3.27 11.43 13.72
N PRO A 117 -3.18 12.45 14.60
CA PRO A 117 -1.98 13.26 14.78
C PRO A 117 -0.77 12.47 15.28
N ARG A 118 -0.96 11.49 16.18
CA ARG A 118 0.13 10.65 16.71
C ARG A 118 0.67 9.71 15.66
N THR A 119 -0.21 9.10 14.87
CA THR A 119 0.21 8.30 13.73
C THR A 119 0.95 9.15 12.70
N ALA A 120 0.43 10.34 12.38
CA ALA A 120 1.07 11.26 11.44
C ALA A 120 2.47 11.69 11.92
N GLU A 121 2.63 12.00 13.21
CA GLU A 121 3.92 12.32 13.82
C GLU A 121 4.90 11.14 13.67
N ALA A 122 4.50 9.94 14.09
CA ALA A 122 5.35 8.74 14.04
C ALA A 122 5.85 8.44 12.61
N ILE A 123 4.95 8.42 11.62
CA ILE A 123 5.31 8.08 10.23
C ILE A 123 6.08 9.19 9.53
N SER A 124 5.89 10.46 9.90
CA SER A 124 6.60 11.59 9.29
C SER A 124 8.11 11.56 9.54
N SER A 125 8.52 10.89 10.62
CA SER A 125 9.92 10.73 10.99
C SER A 125 10.66 9.63 10.21
N ILE A 126 9.93 8.81 9.43
CA ILE A 126 10.49 7.67 8.67
C ILE A 126 11.18 8.18 7.40
N PRO A 127 12.51 7.97 7.24
CA PRO A 127 13.20 8.35 6.02
C PRO A 127 12.62 7.62 4.80
N GLY A 128 12.28 8.39 3.76
CA GLY A 128 11.73 7.81 2.54
C GLY A 128 10.30 7.30 2.68
N MET A 129 9.54 7.71 3.71
CA MET A 129 8.11 7.38 3.78
C MET A 129 7.41 7.77 2.48
N TYR A 130 6.70 6.83 1.85
CA TYR A 130 5.98 7.06 0.60
C TYR A 130 4.47 6.87 0.70
N THR A 131 3.97 5.75 1.20
CA THR A 131 2.52 5.52 1.42
C THR A 131 2.28 5.10 2.85
N ALA A 132 1.25 5.62 3.50
CA ALA A 132 0.85 5.22 4.85
C ALA A 132 -0.67 5.17 4.98
N MET A 133 -1.19 4.05 5.47
CA MET A 133 -2.62 3.87 5.68
C MET A 133 -2.91 2.82 6.77
N PHE A 134 -4.02 2.97 7.48
CA PHE A 134 -4.59 1.82 8.18
C PHE A 134 -5.19 0.88 7.15
N SER A 135 -4.90 -0.40 7.25
CA SER A 135 -5.41 -1.47 6.38
C SER A 135 -6.16 -2.48 7.22
N ILE A 136 -7.49 -2.47 7.08
CA ILE A 136 -8.43 -3.23 7.90
C ILE A 136 -9.05 -4.34 7.06
N LEU A 137 -8.89 -5.58 7.50
CA LEU A 137 -9.37 -6.78 6.84
C LEU A 137 -10.46 -7.44 7.68
N LYS A 138 -11.64 -7.63 7.08
CA LYS A 138 -12.75 -8.33 7.75
C LYS A 138 -12.46 -9.82 7.96
N PRO A 139 -13.21 -10.47 8.86
CA PRO A 139 -13.28 -11.93 8.97
C PRO A 139 -13.44 -12.64 7.61
N HIS A 140 -12.85 -13.83 7.50
CA HIS A 140 -12.92 -14.75 6.35
C HIS A 140 -12.59 -14.13 4.98
N TYR A 141 -11.83 -13.04 4.94
CA TYR A 141 -11.48 -12.39 3.68
C TYR A 141 -10.11 -12.86 3.15
N HIS A 142 -10.11 -13.25 1.88
CA HIS A 142 -8.92 -13.70 1.16
C HIS A 142 -8.55 -12.68 0.07
N ILE A 143 -7.39 -12.03 0.24
CA ILE A 143 -6.74 -11.28 -0.82
C ILE A 143 -5.92 -12.27 -1.65
N VAL A 144 -6.41 -12.57 -2.84
CA VAL A 144 -5.80 -13.53 -3.77
C VAL A 144 -4.36 -13.16 -4.18
N PRO A 145 -3.57 -14.11 -4.71
CA PRO A 145 -2.21 -13.87 -5.17
C PRO A 145 -2.07 -12.66 -6.10
N HIS A 146 -1.15 -11.76 -5.75
CA HIS A 146 -0.82 -10.57 -6.54
C HIS A 146 0.63 -10.15 -6.32
N LYS A 147 1.08 -9.16 -7.09
CA LYS A 147 2.43 -8.58 -7.00
C LYS A 147 2.36 -7.07 -6.97
N GLY A 148 3.22 -6.49 -6.16
CA GLY A 148 3.58 -5.08 -6.17
C GLY A 148 4.14 -4.68 -7.53
N PRO A 149 3.96 -3.42 -7.94
CA PRO A 149 4.38 -2.96 -9.26
C PRO A 149 5.90 -2.77 -9.38
N THR A 150 6.64 -2.63 -8.28
CA THR A 150 8.07 -2.31 -8.29
C THR A 150 8.76 -2.63 -6.97
N ARG A 151 10.06 -2.93 -7.01
CA ARG A 151 10.95 -3.03 -5.83
C ARG A 151 11.48 -1.68 -5.36
N ALA A 152 11.02 -0.57 -5.95
CA ALA A 152 11.45 0.77 -5.53
C ALA A 152 11.03 1.12 -4.11
N VAL A 153 10.05 0.39 -3.56
CA VAL A 153 9.61 0.49 -2.17
C VAL A 153 9.78 -0.85 -1.47
N VAL A 154 9.81 -0.80 -0.14
CA VAL A 154 9.66 -1.92 0.78
C VAL A 154 8.36 -1.73 1.52
N ARG A 155 7.63 -2.82 1.75
CA ARG A 155 6.41 -2.79 2.53
C ARG A 155 6.67 -3.16 3.97
N ALA A 156 6.15 -2.35 4.88
CA ALA A 156 6.14 -2.62 6.31
C ALA A 156 4.71 -2.64 6.82
N HIS A 157 4.36 -3.64 7.63
CA HIS A 157 3.10 -3.69 8.37
C HIS A 157 3.41 -3.68 9.87
N LEU A 158 3.01 -2.63 10.59
CA LEU A 158 2.93 -2.69 12.06
C LEU A 158 1.60 -3.35 12.44
N GLY A 159 1.64 -4.45 13.20
CA GLY A 159 0.43 -5.11 13.69
C GLY A 159 -0.30 -4.24 14.70
N LEU A 160 -1.53 -3.82 14.40
CA LEU A 160 -2.34 -2.98 15.29
C LEU A 160 -3.35 -3.82 16.06
N GLN A 161 -4.17 -4.57 15.32
CA GLN A 161 -5.12 -5.53 15.84
C GLN A 161 -4.92 -6.86 15.13
N VAL A 162 -4.49 -7.88 15.87
CA VAL A 162 -4.23 -9.21 15.31
C VAL A 162 -5.18 -10.22 15.97
N PRO A 163 -5.97 -10.98 15.19
CA PRO A 163 -6.81 -12.05 15.72
C PRO A 163 -6.08 -12.99 16.68
N LYS A 164 -6.80 -13.49 17.70
CA LYS A 164 -6.23 -14.40 18.71
C LYS A 164 -5.74 -15.70 18.09
N GLU A 165 -6.48 -16.21 17.11
CA GLU A 165 -6.12 -17.38 16.31
C GLU A 165 -5.06 -17.02 15.25
N ARG A 166 -3.89 -16.55 15.69
CA ARG A 166 -2.81 -15.99 14.84
C ARG A 166 -2.41 -16.90 13.68
N GLU A 167 -2.46 -18.22 13.86
CA GLU A 167 -2.12 -19.20 12.81
C GLU A 167 -3.11 -19.20 11.63
N LYS A 168 -4.37 -18.80 11.87
CA LYS A 168 -5.41 -18.69 10.84
C LYS A 168 -5.42 -17.34 10.11
N VAL A 169 -4.51 -16.43 10.47
CA VAL A 169 -4.35 -15.12 9.82
C VAL A 169 -2.90 -14.93 9.39
N TRP A 170 -2.67 -14.94 8.08
CA TRP A 170 -1.33 -15.00 7.52
C TRP A 170 -1.20 -14.22 6.23
N ILE A 171 0.04 -13.87 5.90
CA ILE A 171 0.46 -13.41 4.58
C ILE A 171 1.51 -14.38 4.05
N ARG A 172 1.29 -14.90 2.84
CA ARG A 172 2.34 -15.60 2.11
C ARG A 172 3.09 -14.58 1.27
N VAL A 173 4.42 -14.62 1.32
CA VAL A 173 5.29 -13.84 0.43
C VAL A 173 6.27 -14.81 -0.20
N ASP A 174 6.14 -15.00 -1.50
CA ASP A 174 6.81 -16.06 -2.27
C ASP A 174 6.52 -17.46 -1.67
N ASP A 175 7.54 -18.10 -1.09
CA ASP A 175 7.51 -19.41 -0.46
C ASP A 175 7.37 -19.37 1.07
N GLN A 176 7.23 -18.17 1.66
CA GLN A 176 7.22 -17.98 3.12
C GLN A 176 5.83 -17.60 3.64
N ILE A 177 5.36 -18.29 4.68
CA ILE A 177 4.16 -17.90 5.45
C ILE A 177 4.61 -17.06 6.64
N LEU A 178 4.06 -15.85 6.75
CA LEU A 178 4.39 -14.87 7.78
C LEU A 178 3.14 -14.48 8.55
N HIS A 179 3.30 -14.17 9.84
CA HIS A 179 2.22 -13.78 10.74
C HIS A 179 2.52 -12.46 11.42
N TRP A 180 1.49 -11.64 11.61
CA TRP A 180 1.59 -10.39 12.35
C TRP A 180 1.60 -10.60 13.85
N GLU A 181 2.20 -9.67 14.57
CA GLU A 181 2.12 -9.55 16.03
C GLU A 181 1.76 -8.12 16.37
N GLU A 182 0.93 -7.94 17.38
CA GLU A 182 0.60 -6.60 17.86
C GLU A 182 1.86 -5.89 18.36
N GLY A 183 2.03 -4.63 17.94
CA GLY A 183 3.21 -3.84 18.31
C GLY A 183 4.48 -4.17 17.54
N LYS A 184 4.47 -5.14 16.63
CA LYS A 184 5.65 -5.51 15.83
C LYS A 184 5.51 -5.20 14.36
N VAL A 185 6.63 -4.79 13.77
CA VAL A 185 6.75 -4.55 12.34
C VAL A 185 7.09 -5.86 11.62
N LEU A 186 6.36 -6.11 10.53
CA LEU A 186 6.67 -7.12 9.53
C LEU A 186 7.11 -6.42 8.23
N LEU A 187 8.38 -6.57 7.87
CA LEU A 187 8.95 -6.06 6.61
C LEU A 187 9.02 -7.15 5.54
N PHE A 188 8.55 -6.83 4.34
CA PHE A 188 8.59 -7.74 3.20
C PHE A 188 8.66 -7.01 1.86
N ASP A 189 9.16 -7.70 0.85
CA ASP A 189 9.20 -7.20 -0.52
C ASP A 189 7.94 -7.64 -1.27
N ASP A 190 7.01 -6.69 -1.44
CA ASP A 190 5.73 -6.96 -2.11
C ASP A 190 5.85 -7.19 -3.62
N SER A 191 7.05 -7.05 -4.23
CA SER A 191 7.26 -7.42 -5.64
C SER A 191 7.26 -8.94 -5.85
N TYR A 192 7.46 -9.72 -4.78
CA TYR A 192 7.17 -11.15 -4.78
C TYR A 192 5.67 -11.38 -4.83
N GLU A 193 5.28 -12.57 -5.31
CA GLU A 193 3.87 -12.93 -5.25
C GLU A 193 3.45 -13.05 -3.80
N HIS A 194 2.35 -12.41 -3.43
CA HIS A 194 1.84 -12.47 -2.09
C HIS A 194 0.32 -12.58 -2.08
N GLU A 195 -0.19 -13.25 -1.06
CA GLU A 195 -1.62 -13.41 -0.79
C GLU A 195 -1.84 -13.32 0.72
N VAL A 196 -3.04 -12.93 1.12
CA VAL A 196 -3.39 -12.72 2.53
C VAL A 196 -4.70 -13.41 2.83
N LEU A 197 -4.73 -14.21 3.89
CA LEU A 197 -5.95 -14.80 4.42
C LEU A 197 -6.15 -14.34 5.85
N ASN A 198 -7.36 -13.89 6.16
CA ASN A 198 -7.86 -13.84 7.53
C ASN A 198 -8.99 -14.87 7.65
N ASP A 199 -8.69 -16.07 8.13
CA ASP A 199 -9.68 -17.13 8.35
C ASP A 199 -10.09 -17.23 9.82
N THR A 200 -10.38 -16.07 10.40
CA THR A 200 -10.85 -15.93 11.79
C THR A 200 -12.15 -15.14 11.81
N ASP A 201 -12.85 -15.20 12.94
CA ASP A 201 -14.04 -14.39 13.23
C ASP A 201 -13.71 -12.94 13.66
N GLU A 202 -12.42 -12.61 13.80
CA GLU A 202 -11.95 -11.29 14.21
C GLU A 202 -11.41 -10.50 13.01
N MET A 203 -11.51 -9.18 13.06
CA MET A 203 -10.85 -8.34 12.06
C MET A 203 -9.35 -8.25 12.32
N ARG A 204 -8.58 -8.04 11.24
CA ARG A 204 -7.14 -7.78 11.31
C ARG A 204 -6.85 -6.37 10.82
N ALA A 205 -6.19 -5.57 11.64
CA ALA A 205 -5.76 -4.22 11.27
C ALA A 205 -4.24 -4.06 11.40
N VAL A 206 -3.64 -3.39 10.41
CA VAL A 206 -2.22 -3.04 10.40
C VAL A 206 -2.06 -1.58 9.99
N LEU A 207 -1.01 -0.92 10.48
CA LEU A 207 -0.49 0.28 9.82
C LEU A 207 0.39 -0.20 8.66
N PHE A 208 -0.12 0.00 7.45
CA PHE A 208 0.57 -0.29 6.21
C PHE A 208 1.46 0.89 5.85
N LEU A 209 2.71 0.61 5.52
CA LEU A 209 3.68 1.58 5.04
C LEU A 209 4.36 1.05 3.76
N ASP A 210 4.48 1.90 2.74
CA ASP A 210 5.49 1.74 1.70
C ASP A 210 6.60 2.76 1.98
N VAL A 211 7.83 2.28 2.15
CA VAL A 211 9.03 3.10 2.37
C VAL A 211 9.93 2.97 1.15
N VAL A 212 10.51 4.07 0.67
CA VAL A 212 11.46 4.04 -0.45
C VAL A 212 12.62 3.11 -0.09
N ARG A 213 12.87 2.12 -0.96
CA ARG A 213 13.97 1.18 -0.78
C ARG A 213 15.30 1.94 -0.79
N PRO A 214 16.18 1.74 0.21
CA PRO A 214 17.55 2.26 0.16
C PRO A 214 18.30 1.65 -1.03
N MET A 215 18.86 2.51 -1.87
CA MET A 215 19.57 2.13 -3.10
C MET A 215 20.92 2.85 -3.18
N ASP A 216 21.85 2.30 -3.97
CA ASP A 216 23.04 3.05 -4.36
C ASP A 216 22.69 4.27 -5.24
N LYS A 217 23.66 5.14 -5.53
CA LYS A 217 23.42 6.38 -6.29
C LYS A 217 22.75 6.16 -7.65
N VAL A 218 23.07 5.07 -8.33
CA VAL A 218 22.52 4.73 -9.65
C VAL A 218 21.07 4.28 -9.51
N GLY A 219 20.80 3.40 -8.55
CA GLY A 219 19.46 2.95 -8.21
C GLY A 219 18.56 4.07 -7.71
N THR A 220 19.07 4.99 -6.88
CA THR A 220 18.33 6.16 -6.39
C THR A 220 17.92 7.08 -7.54
N PHE A 221 18.84 7.39 -8.46
CA PHE A 221 18.53 8.22 -9.63
C PHE A 221 17.43 7.59 -10.49
N PHE A 222 17.55 6.29 -10.75
CA PHE A 222 16.54 5.54 -11.50
C PHE A 222 15.17 5.52 -10.80
N ASN A 223 15.13 5.22 -9.49
CA ASN A 223 13.89 5.19 -8.71
C ASN A 223 13.23 6.57 -8.65
N ASN A 224 13.98 7.67 -8.57
CA ASN A 224 13.43 9.02 -8.59
C ASN A 224 12.70 9.33 -9.90
N ILE A 225 13.26 8.91 -11.05
CA ILE A 225 12.59 9.03 -12.36
C ILE A 225 11.32 8.18 -12.37
N LEU A 226 11.41 6.92 -11.91
CA LEU A 226 10.26 6.02 -11.85
C LEU A 226 9.13 6.61 -10.98
N PHE A 227 9.44 7.15 -9.81
CA PHE A 227 8.47 7.79 -8.93
C PHE A 227 7.85 9.02 -9.56
N ALA A 228 8.61 9.86 -10.25
CA ALA A 228 8.07 11.01 -10.98
C ALA A 228 7.04 10.58 -12.04
N LEU A 229 7.34 9.52 -12.79
CA LEU A 229 6.43 8.94 -13.78
C LEU A 229 5.17 8.34 -13.13
N ILE A 230 5.34 7.60 -12.02
CA ILE A 230 4.22 7.02 -11.27
C ILE A 230 3.29 8.12 -10.73
N LYS A 231 3.84 9.17 -10.09
CA LYS A 231 3.07 10.33 -9.59
C LYS A 231 2.33 11.07 -10.71
N ALA A 232 2.95 11.19 -11.90
CA ALA A 232 2.33 11.83 -13.06
C ALA A 232 1.22 10.96 -13.69
N SER A 233 1.19 9.66 -13.41
CA SER A 233 0.26 8.73 -14.05
C SER A 233 -1.15 8.76 -13.44
N PRO A 234 -2.17 8.28 -14.17
CA PRO A 234 -3.51 8.10 -13.62
C PRO A 234 -3.58 7.13 -12.44
N TYR A 235 -2.57 6.28 -12.25
CA TYR A 235 -2.50 5.28 -11.17
C TYR A 235 -2.46 5.96 -9.79
N VAL A 236 -1.80 7.12 -9.66
CA VAL A 236 -1.75 7.90 -8.41
C VAL A 236 -2.83 8.98 -8.36
N ARG A 237 -3.04 9.70 -9.47
CA ARG A 237 -3.98 10.82 -9.50
C ARG A 237 -5.43 10.41 -9.24
N LYS A 238 -5.83 9.20 -9.64
CA LYS A 238 -7.20 8.68 -9.42
C LYS A 238 -7.47 8.40 -7.93
N PRO A 239 -6.61 7.65 -7.20
CA PRO A 239 -6.73 7.50 -5.76
C PRO A 239 -6.94 8.78 -4.97
N ILE A 240 -6.11 9.78 -5.24
CA ILE A 240 -6.18 11.05 -4.51
C ILE A 240 -7.48 11.79 -4.83
N LYS A 241 -7.89 11.80 -6.10
CA LYS A 241 -9.17 12.38 -6.51
C LYS A 241 -10.36 11.64 -5.89
N ASN A 242 -10.32 10.32 -5.85
CA ASN A 242 -11.38 9.49 -5.29
C ASN A 242 -11.52 9.69 -3.78
N LEU A 243 -10.39 9.77 -3.06
CA LEU A 243 -10.38 10.08 -1.64
C LEU A 243 -10.98 11.47 -1.37
N SER A 244 -10.62 12.48 -2.17
CA SER A 244 -11.23 13.81 -2.08
C SER A 244 -12.73 13.80 -2.36
N ASN A 245 -13.19 13.01 -3.34
CA ASN A 245 -14.62 12.90 -3.67
C ASN A 245 -15.41 12.18 -2.59
N TRP A 246 -14.87 11.09 -2.00
CA TRP A 246 -15.52 10.34 -0.92
C TRP A 246 -15.86 11.25 0.26
N LYS A 247 -14.90 12.10 0.65
CA LYS A 247 -15.08 13.07 1.74
C LYS A 247 -16.20 14.08 1.46
N LYS A 248 -16.35 14.54 0.22
CA LYS A 248 -17.43 15.47 -0.18
C LYS A 248 -18.83 14.83 -0.18
N SER A 249 -18.91 13.50 -0.17
CA SER A 249 -20.20 12.79 -0.13
C SER A 249 -20.59 12.32 1.26
N THR A 250 -19.67 12.36 2.22
CA THR A 250 -19.86 11.93 3.62
C THR A 250 -19.98 13.12 4.57
N HIS A 251 -19.81 14.36 4.10
CA HIS A 251 -20.01 15.62 4.82
C HIS A 251 -20.83 16.57 3.94
#